data_AF-A0A9D2BTJ1-F1
#
_entry.id   AF-A0A9D2BTJ1-F1
#
_cell.length_a   1.000
_cell.length_b   1.000
_cell.length_c   1.000
_cell.angle_alpha   90.00
_cell.angle_beta   90.00
_cell.angle_gamma   90.00
#
_symmetry.space_group_name_H-M   'P 1'
#
loop_
_entity.id
_entity.type
_entity.pdbx_description
1 polymer ?
#
loop_
_entity_poly.entity_id
_entity_poly.type
_entity_poly.pdbx_seq_one_letter_code
_entity_poly.pdbx_strand_id
1 'polypeptide(L)' 'MTKKFAASFESLYEYTCPQWFRNVKFGIWSHWGPQSVPMYGDWYARNMYMEGSPQYNKITLE' A
#
# COMPACT_ATOMS: atom_id res chain seq x y z
N MET A 1 -26.14 20.13 0.85
CA MET A 1 -26.42 18.72 1.20
C MET A 1 -25.38 17.86 0.49
N THR A 2 -24.66 17.01 1.20
CA THR A 2 -23.70 16.06 0.61
C THR A 2 -24.46 14.98 -0.15
N LYS A 3 -24.18 14.85 -1.45
CA LYS A 3 -24.70 13.75 -2.27
C LYS A 3 -24.23 12.42 -1.67
N LYS A 4 -25.16 11.49 -1.44
CA LYS A 4 -24.83 10.14 -0.96
C LYS A 4 -24.60 9.23 -2.17
N PHE A 5 -23.52 8.46 -2.15
CA PHE A 5 -23.22 7.46 -3.18
C PHE A 5 -24.05 6.18 -2.98
N ALA A 6 -24.42 5.52 -4.08
CA ALA A 6 -24.97 4.18 -4.09
C ALA A 6 -23.86 3.16 -4.43
N ALA A 7 -24.08 1.88 -4.12
CA ALA A 7 -23.15 0.79 -4.45
C ALA A 7 -23.27 0.37 -5.93
N SER A 8 -23.15 1.31 -6.86
CA SER A 8 -23.15 1.07 -8.31
C SER A 8 -22.06 1.89 -9.02
N PHE A 9 -21.59 1.41 -10.16
CA PHE A 9 -20.56 2.11 -10.93
C PHE A 9 -21.03 3.48 -11.42
N GLU A 10 -22.28 3.58 -11.86
CA GLU A 10 -22.90 4.81 -12.33
C GLU A 10 -22.84 5.90 -11.27
N SER A 11 -23.08 5.55 -9.99
CA SER A 11 -22.98 6.49 -8.89
C SER A 11 -21.53 6.89 -8.60
N LEU A 12 -20.58 5.95 -8.66
CA LEU A 12 -19.17 6.23 -8.40
C LEU A 12 -18.54 7.14 -9.46
N TYR A 13 -18.99 7.08 -10.72
CA TYR A 13 -18.53 7.98 -11.79
C TYR A 13 -18.87 9.46 -11.53
N GLU A 14 -19.78 9.76 -10.62
CA GLU A 14 -20.12 11.12 -10.23
C GLU A 14 -19.09 11.74 -9.27
N TYR A 15 -18.12 10.96 -8.77
CA TYR A 15 -17.04 11.47 -7.93
C TYR A 15 -16.18 12.49 -8.68
N THR A 16 -15.94 13.62 -8.04
CA THR A 16 -14.94 14.60 -8.48
C THR A 16 -13.89 14.77 -7.40
N CYS A 17 -12.62 14.69 -7.78
CA CYS A 17 -11.52 14.89 -6.86
C CYS A 17 -11.59 16.32 -6.26
N PRO A 18 -11.65 16.47 -4.92
CA PRO A 18 -11.87 17.75 -4.27
C PRO A 18 -10.72 18.73 -4.50
N GLN A 19 -11.05 20.02 -4.58
CA GLN A 19 -10.10 21.05 -5.01
C GLN A 19 -8.85 21.13 -4.12
N TRP A 20 -9.00 20.95 -2.80
CA TRP A 20 -7.87 20.97 -1.87
C TRP A 20 -6.84 19.87 -2.20
N PHE A 21 -7.30 18.66 -2.55
CA PHE A 21 -6.43 17.54 -2.89
C PHE A 21 -5.76 17.74 -4.25
N ARG A 22 -6.46 18.38 -5.20
CA ARG A 22 -5.85 18.80 -6.47
C ARG A 22 -4.80 19.89 -6.29
N ASN A 23 -4.96 20.77 -5.29
CA ASN A 23 -4.07 21.89 -5.04
C ASN A 23 -2.77 21.45 -4.35
N VAL A 24 -2.81 20.46 -3.45
CA VAL A 24 -1.59 19.90 -2.87
C VAL A 24 -0.80 19.15 -3.95
N LYS A 25 0.52 19.41 -4.01
CA LYS A 25 1.42 18.82 -5.02
C LYS A 25 2.45 17.87 -4.43
N PHE A 26 2.53 17.82 -3.11
CA PHE A 26 3.48 17.01 -2.37
C PHE A 26 2.77 16.31 -1.22
N GLY A 27 3.05 15.03 -1.05
CA GLY A 27 2.53 14.21 0.04
C GLY A 27 3.62 13.26 0.51
N ILE A 28 3.61 12.96 1.80
CA ILE A 28 4.47 11.96 2.42
C ILE A 28 3.60 10.77 2.77
N TRP A 29 4.08 9.58 2.39
CA TRP A 29 3.48 8.32 2.81
C TRP A 29 4.58 7.45 3.42
N SER A 30 4.21 6.66 4.41
CA SER A 30 5.10 5.74 5.10
C SER A 30 4.43 4.39 5.21
N HIS A 31 5.14 3.36 4.76
CA HIS A 31 4.72 1.97 4.93
C HIS A 31 5.45 1.39 6.14
N TRP A 32 4.70 1.18 7.22
CA TRP A 32 5.26 0.76 8.51
C TRP A 32 4.39 -0.32 9.15
N GLY A 33 5.03 -1.40 9.59
CA GLY A 33 4.38 -2.54 10.22
C GLY A 33 5.40 -3.65 10.53
N PRO A 34 4.95 -4.88 10.81
CA PRO A 34 5.85 -6.01 11.09
C PRO A 34 6.89 -6.26 9.99
N GLN A 35 6.56 -5.97 8.73
CA GLN A 35 7.50 -6.04 7.60
C GLN A 35 8.71 -5.11 7.71
N SER A 36 8.64 -4.07 8.54
CA SER A 36 9.75 -3.13 8.76
C SER A 36 10.78 -3.67 9.74
N VAL A 37 10.41 -4.63 10.61
CA VAL A 37 11.29 -5.19 11.66
C VAL A 37 12.57 -5.81 11.10
N PRO A 38 12.53 -6.63 10.01
CA PRO A 38 13.74 -7.21 9.43
C PRO A 38 14.63 -6.17 8.73
N MET A 39 14.13 -4.95 8.50
CA MET A 39 14.80 -3.89 7.73
C MET A 39 15.31 -4.37 6.36
N TYR A 40 14.56 -5.29 5.75
CA TYR A 40 15.04 -6.04 4.58
C TYR A 40 13.98 -6.21 3.49
N GLY A 41 13.38 -5.07 3.13
CA GLY A 41 12.39 -4.96 2.07
C GLY A 41 10.97 -5.22 2.53
N ASP A 42 10.04 -4.62 1.81
CA ASP A 42 8.64 -4.53 2.21
C ASP A 42 7.88 -5.87 2.12
N TRP A 43 8.34 -6.74 1.22
CA TRP A 43 7.75 -8.06 0.96
C TRP A 43 8.46 -9.18 1.72
N TYR A 44 9.14 -8.84 2.82
CA TYR A 44 9.96 -9.81 3.57
C TYR A 44 9.16 -11.06 3.96
N ALA A 45 7.97 -10.87 4.53
CA ALA A 45 7.11 -11.96 5.01
C ALA A 45 6.63 -12.90 3.89
N ARG A 46 6.54 -12.41 2.65
CA ARG A 46 6.26 -13.27 1.50
C ARG A 46 7.52 -13.99 1.05
N ASN A 47 8.60 -13.24 0.85
CA ASN A 47 9.82 -13.76 0.23
C ASN A 47 10.52 -14.80 1.11
N MET A 48 10.37 -14.73 2.43
CA MET A 48 10.86 -15.78 3.34
C MET A 48 10.31 -17.18 3.06
N TYR A 49 9.21 -17.31 2.31
CA TYR A 49 8.65 -18.60 1.88
C TYR A 49 8.85 -18.89 0.39
N MET A 50 9.54 -18.02 -0.34
CA MET A 50 9.87 -18.22 -1.75
C MET A 50 11.29 -18.76 -1.87
N GLU A 51 11.41 -20.08 -2.09
CA GLU A 51 12.69 -20.77 -2.25
C GLU A 51 13.57 -20.09 -3.30
N GLY A 52 14.85 -19.91 -2.98
CA GLY A 52 15.83 -19.22 -3.81
C GLY A 52 15.78 -17.69 -3.75
N SER A 53 14.79 -17.08 -3.09
CA SER A 53 14.80 -15.63 -2.89
C SER A 53 15.89 -15.20 -1.90
N PRO A 54 16.37 -13.93 -1.96
CA PRO A 54 17.36 -13.43 -1.00
C PRO A 54 16.90 -13.54 0.46
N GLN A 55 15.62 -13.33 0.74
CA GLN A 55 15.05 -13.42 2.09
C GLN A 55 14.98 -14.87 2.58
N TYR A 56 14.58 -15.80 1.70
CA TYR A 56 14.56 -17.23 2.01
C TYR A 56 15.97 -17.73 2.33
N ASN A 57 16.94 -17.46 1.45
CA ASN A 57 18.32 -17.90 1.63
C ASN A 57 18.95 -17.32 2.90
N LYS A 58 18.62 -16.06 3.25
CA LYS A 58 19.10 -15.46 4.50
C LYS A 58 18.64 -16.24 5.73
N ILE A 59 17.38 -16.65 5.78
CA ILE A 59 16.81 -17.37 6.93
C ILE A 59 17.32 -18.81 6.99
N THR A 60 17.57 -19.46 5.85
CA THR A 60 18.06 -20.85 5.84
C THR A 60 19.55 -21.00 6.09
N LEU A 61 20.31 -19.89 6.07
CA LEU A 61 21.76 -19.85 6.30
C LEU A 61 22.14 -19.29 7.67
N GLU A 62 21.16 -18.79 8.44
CA GLU A 62 21.26 -18.46 9.87
C GLU A 62 20.86 -19.68 10.72
#